data_AF-A0A349JBE9-F1
#
_entry.id   AF-A0A349JBE9-F1
#
_cell.length_a   1.000
_cell.length_b   1.000
_cell.length_c   1.000
_cell.angle_alpha   90.00
_cell.angle_beta   90.00
_cell.angle_gamma   90.00
#
_symmetry.space_group_name_H-M   'P 1'
#
loop_
_entity.id
_entity.type
_entity.pdbx_description
1 polymer ?
#
loop_
_entity_poly.entity_id
_entity_poly.type
_entity_poly.pdbx_seq_one_letter_code
_entity_poly.pdbx_strand_id
1 'polypeptide(L)'
;MHLADLTHLLDTPAAPADLVPPPRFRTATFASYRVDDAVPGQAEAVAAVRAFAETSQGLMARWFRRNGKPGLYLDGSFGVGKTHLLAACWHAAAGDRRYLSFSDAMSLMIMRSPQQAADLLAADLVCIDEFELDDPTNTRLIDLLLGLL
;
A
#
# COMPACT_ATOMS: atom_id res chain seq x y z
N MET A 1 -23.41 -4.94 25.69
CA MET A 1 -22.16 -4.68 24.95
C MET A 1 -22.55 -3.81 23.77
N HIS A 2 -22.23 -2.52 23.83
CA HIS A 2 -22.56 -1.57 22.78
C HIS A 2 -21.46 -1.60 21.72
N LEU A 3 -21.79 -1.34 20.45
CA LEU A 3 -20.81 -1.38 19.35
C LEU A 3 -19.64 -0.40 19.59
N ALA A 4 -19.93 0.72 20.27
CA ALA A 4 -18.93 1.71 20.68
C ALA A 4 -17.91 1.18 21.73
N ASP A 5 -18.26 0.12 22.46
CA ASP A 5 -17.35 -0.50 23.44
C ASP A 5 -16.29 -1.38 22.76
N LEU A 6 -16.52 -1.75 21.49
CA LEU A 6 -15.65 -2.63 20.70
C LEU A 6 -14.70 -1.85 19.77
N THR A 7 -14.92 -0.55 19.57
CA THR A 7 -14.08 0.28 18.69
C THR A 7 -12.62 0.37 19.14
N HIS A 8 -12.34 0.18 20.43
CA HIS A 8 -10.97 0.12 20.97
C HIS A 8 -10.28 -1.23 20.79
N LEU A 9 -11.02 -2.28 20.40
CA LEU A 9 -10.46 -3.62 20.14
C LEU A 9 -10.02 -3.81 18.69
N LEU A 10 -10.33 -2.83 17.83
CA LEU A 10 -9.83 -2.76 16.47
C LEU A 10 -8.59 -1.86 16.52
N ASP A 11 -7.40 -2.47 16.50
CA ASP A 11 -6.12 -1.77 16.32
C ASP A 11 -6.03 -1.24 14.88
N THR A 12 -6.91 -0.32 14.53
CA THR A 12 -6.92 0.30 13.21
C THR A 12 -6.04 1.54 13.26
N PRO A 13 -5.19 1.79 12.24
CA PRO A 13 -4.36 2.98 12.17
C PRO A 13 -5.18 4.25 12.43
N ALA A 14 -4.85 4.99 13.48
CA ALA A 14 -5.64 6.14 13.91
C ALA A 14 -5.10 7.45 13.31
N ALA A 15 -3.81 7.47 12.95
CA ALA A 15 -3.09 8.61 12.43
C ALA A 15 -2.14 8.22 11.27
N PRO A 16 -1.72 9.19 10.45
CA PRO A 16 -0.71 9.00 9.41
C PRO A 16 0.57 8.29 9.85
N ALA A 17 1.00 8.51 11.11
CA ALA A 17 2.21 7.92 11.67
C ALA A 17 2.09 6.41 11.94
N ASP A 18 0.86 5.89 12.03
CA ASP A 18 0.59 4.47 12.26
C ASP A 18 0.60 3.67 10.95
N LEU A 19 0.52 4.36 9.81
CA LEU A 19 0.44 3.77 8.47
C LEU A 19 1.84 3.44 7.92
N VAL A 20 2.49 2.50 8.58
CA VAL A 20 3.88 2.06 8.32
C VAL A 20 3.96 0.55 8.10
N PRO A 21 5.02 0.04 7.42
CA PRO A 21 5.19 -1.40 7.24
C PRO A 21 5.19 -2.17 8.58
N PRO A 22 4.65 -3.40 8.61
CA PRO A 22 4.63 -4.22 9.83
C PRO A 22 6.03 -4.39 10.44
N PRO A 23 6.16 -4.58 11.77
CA PRO A 23 7.47 -4.62 12.45
C PRO A 23 8.49 -5.58 11.83
N ARG A 24 8.03 -6.72 11.30
CA ARG A 24 8.89 -7.72 10.63
C ARG A 24 9.53 -7.23 9.32
N PHE A 25 8.94 -6.22 8.67
CA PHE A 25 9.44 -5.59 7.44
C PHE A 25 10.01 -4.18 7.68
N ARG A 26 10.23 -3.79 8.94
CA ARG A 26 10.76 -2.48 9.31
C ARG A 26 12.11 -2.17 8.66
N THR A 27 12.91 -3.18 8.38
CA THR A 27 14.24 -3.05 7.76
C THR A 27 14.30 -3.62 6.34
N ALA A 28 13.14 -3.90 5.72
CA ALA A 28 13.09 -4.42 4.37
C ALA A 28 13.57 -3.35 3.38
N THR A 29 14.57 -3.67 2.57
CA THR A 29 15.08 -2.78 1.52
C THR A 29 15.24 -3.57 0.24
N PHE A 30 15.42 -2.86 -0.89
CA PHE A 30 15.75 -3.55 -2.13
C PHE A 30 17.11 -4.25 -2.07
N ALA A 31 18.04 -3.76 -1.25
CA ALA A 31 19.36 -4.38 -1.06
C ALA A 31 19.28 -5.68 -0.23
N SER A 32 18.31 -5.78 0.67
CA SER A 32 18.07 -6.99 1.48
C SER A 32 17.14 -8.00 0.80
N TYR A 33 16.56 -7.66 -0.37
CA TYR A 33 15.73 -8.57 -1.15
C TYR A 33 16.62 -9.60 -1.87
N ARG A 34 16.24 -10.88 -1.79
CA ARG A 34 16.94 -11.97 -2.49
C ARG A 34 16.04 -12.50 -3.59
N VAL A 35 16.51 -12.38 -4.82
CA VAL A 35 15.83 -12.99 -5.98
C VAL A 35 16.05 -14.50 -5.92
N ASP A 36 14.99 -15.23 -6.21
CA ASP A 36 14.94 -16.66 -6.43
C ASP A 36 14.79 -16.90 -7.95
N ASP A 37 15.85 -17.45 -8.56
CA ASP A 37 15.89 -17.74 -9.99
C ASP A 37 14.82 -18.77 -10.42
N ALA A 38 14.24 -19.52 -9.46
CA ALA A 38 13.14 -20.43 -9.72
C ALA A 38 11.78 -19.71 -9.90
N VAL A 39 11.70 -18.41 -9.62
CA VAL A 39 10.48 -17.59 -9.78
C VAL A 39 10.62 -16.69 -11.01
N PRO A 40 9.99 -17.05 -12.15
CA PRO A 40 10.06 -16.25 -13.38
C PRO A 40 9.59 -14.81 -13.16
N GLY A 41 10.33 -13.85 -13.70
CA GLY A 41 10.00 -12.43 -13.64
C GLY A 41 10.19 -11.74 -12.29
N GLN A 42 10.67 -12.44 -11.25
CA GLN A 42 10.87 -11.82 -9.94
C GLN A 42 11.94 -10.71 -9.97
N ALA A 43 13.04 -10.92 -10.69
CA ALA A 43 14.07 -9.89 -10.90
C ALA A 43 13.52 -8.65 -11.61
N GLU A 44 12.66 -8.86 -12.62
CA GLU A 44 12.02 -7.80 -13.40
C GLU A 44 11.03 -7.01 -12.53
N ALA A 45 10.27 -7.69 -11.68
CA ALA A 45 9.40 -7.06 -10.69
C ALA A 45 10.21 -6.18 -9.72
N VAL A 46 11.35 -6.66 -9.21
CA VAL A 46 12.24 -5.86 -8.35
C VAL A 46 12.73 -4.60 -9.06
N ALA A 47 13.15 -4.73 -10.32
CA ALA A 47 13.60 -3.59 -11.11
C ALA A 47 12.47 -2.57 -11.35
N ALA A 48 11.26 -3.04 -11.69
CA ALA A 48 10.10 -2.19 -11.93
C ALA A 48 9.66 -1.43 -10.66
N VAL A 49 9.62 -2.10 -9.50
CA VAL A 49 9.27 -1.46 -8.23
C VAL A 49 10.32 -0.44 -7.80
N ARG A 50 11.60 -0.76 -7.99
CA ARG A 50 12.68 0.19 -7.70
C ARG A 50 12.57 1.44 -8.56
N ALA A 51 12.38 1.28 -9.87
CA ALA A 51 12.18 2.41 -10.77
C ALA A 51 10.96 3.24 -10.35
N PHE A 52 9.84 2.60 -10.00
CA PHE A 52 8.64 3.30 -9.51
C PHE A 52 8.91 4.12 -8.23
N ALA A 53 9.65 3.56 -7.27
CA ALA A 53 10.04 4.26 -6.05
C ALA A 53 10.91 5.49 -6.34
N GLU A 54 11.79 5.42 -7.34
CA GLU A 54 12.61 6.55 -7.77
C GLU A 54 11.77 7.62 -8.50
N THR A 55 10.77 7.25 -9.30
CA THR A 55 9.87 8.21 -9.97
C THR A 55 8.99 8.98 -8.99
N SER A 56 8.75 8.45 -7.79
CA SER A 56 8.06 9.16 -6.71
C SER A 56 8.88 10.35 -6.16
N GLN A 57 10.15 10.48 -6.55
CA GLN A 57 11.02 11.57 -6.13
C GLN A 57 10.99 12.74 -7.15
N GLY A 58 10.37 13.85 -6.75
CA GLY A 58 10.58 15.16 -7.37
C GLY A 58 9.68 15.55 -8.56
N LEU A 59 10.18 16.48 -9.39
CA LEU A 59 9.42 17.16 -10.46
C LEU A 59 8.83 16.20 -11.52
N MET A 60 9.42 15.01 -11.69
CA MET A 60 8.95 13.97 -12.60
C MET A 60 7.70 13.23 -12.10
N ALA A 61 7.49 13.12 -10.78
CA ALA A 61 6.26 12.58 -10.21
C ALA A 61 5.03 13.39 -10.66
N ARG A 62 5.16 14.72 -10.71
CA ARG A 62 4.13 15.66 -11.20
C ARG A 62 3.83 15.52 -12.69
N TRP A 63 4.82 15.10 -13.49
CA TRP A 63 4.66 14.89 -14.93
C TRP A 63 4.06 13.52 -15.25
N PHE A 64 4.44 12.47 -14.51
CA PHE A 64 3.83 11.14 -14.63
C PHE A 64 2.40 11.09 -14.10
N ARG A 65 2.05 11.84 -13.04
CA ARG A 65 0.66 12.04 -12.58
C ARG A 65 -0.26 12.62 -13.66
N ARG A 66 0.29 13.27 -14.70
CA ARG A 66 -0.49 13.84 -15.82
C ARG A 66 -0.68 12.90 -17.01
N ASN A 67 0.15 11.86 -17.16
CA ASN A 67 0.23 11.08 -18.42
C ASN A 67 0.29 9.54 -18.23
N GLY A 68 0.38 9.02 -17.00
CA GLY A 68 0.53 7.58 -16.73
C GLY A 68 -0.61 7.00 -15.89
N LYS A 69 -0.81 5.68 -15.97
CA LYS A 69 -1.67 4.95 -15.02
C LYS A 69 -1.08 5.12 -13.61
N PRO A 70 -1.83 5.65 -12.63
CA PRO A 70 -1.29 5.94 -11.31
C PRO A 70 -1.17 4.62 -10.53
N GLY A 71 0.03 4.05 -10.46
CA GLY A 71 0.33 2.93 -9.56
C GLY A 71 0.93 1.69 -10.22
N LEU A 72 1.30 0.75 -9.37
CA LEU A 72 1.88 -0.55 -9.73
C LEU A 72 1.15 -1.64 -8.95
N TYR A 73 0.75 -2.71 -9.62
CA TYR A 73 0.15 -3.89 -8.99
C TYR A 73 1.14 -5.06 -9.02
N LEU A 74 1.38 -5.67 -7.86
CA LEU A 74 2.27 -6.81 -7.72
C LEU A 74 1.46 -8.11 -7.75
N ASP A 75 1.39 -8.73 -8.93
CA ASP A 75 0.79 -10.05 -9.08
C ASP A 75 1.85 -11.14 -8.88
N GLY A 76 1.49 -12.20 -8.16
CA GLY A 76 2.37 -13.32 -7.90
C GLY A 76 1.83 -14.27 -6.82
N SER A 77 2.38 -15.48 -6.76
CA SER A 77 1.97 -16.50 -5.80
C SER A 77 2.27 -16.13 -4.34
N PHE A 78 1.78 -16.92 -3.40
CA PHE A 78 2.11 -16.78 -1.98
C PHE A 78 3.62 -16.99 -1.74
N GLY A 79 4.20 -16.25 -0.79
CA GLY A 79 5.58 -16.46 -0.35
C GLY A 79 6.70 -15.91 -1.26
N VAL A 80 6.38 -15.37 -2.44
CA VAL A 80 7.39 -14.85 -3.41
C VAL A 80 8.01 -13.49 -3.02
N GLY A 81 7.75 -12.99 -1.82
CA GLY A 81 8.35 -11.76 -1.29
C GLY A 81 7.64 -10.45 -1.69
N LYS A 82 6.38 -10.48 -2.14
CA LYS A 82 5.60 -9.27 -2.51
C LYS A 82 5.60 -8.21 -1.40
N THR A 83 5.28 -8.61 -0.16
CA THR A 83 5.28 -7.74 1.01
C THR A 83 6.64 -7.11 1.30
N HIS A 84 7.74 -7.88 1.16
CA HIS A 84 9.09 -7.32 1.30
C HIS A 84 9.32 -6.23 0.26
N LEU A 85 8.95 -6.51 -0.99
CA LEU A 85 9.17 -5.59 -2.10
C LEU A 85 8.34 -4.31 -1.97
N LEU A 86 7.09 -4.42 -1.50
CA LEU A 86 6.23 -3.29 -1.19
C LEU A 86 6.78 -2.45 -0.04
N ALA A 87 7.23 -3.09 1.04
CA ALA A 87 7.88 -2.39 2.16
C ALA A 87 9.18 -1.69 1.71
N ALA A 88 9.99 -2.33 0.88
CA ALA A 88 11.20 -1.73 0.31
C ALA A 88 10.89 -0.49 -0.54
N CYS A 89 9.81 -0.51 -1.32
CA CYS A 89 9.30 0.64 -2.05
C CYS A 89 8.94 1.78 -1.09
N TRP A 90 8.17 1.48 -0.04
CA TRP A 90 7.80 2.46 0.99
C TRP A 90 9.03 3.08 1.64
N HIS A 91 10.04 2.30 2.01
CA HIS A 91 11.26 2.84 2.63
C HIS A 91 12.07 3.75 1.69
N ALA A 92 12.08 3.46 0.39
CA ALA A 92 12.86 4.19 -0.61
C ALA A 92 12.17 5.43 -1.19
N ALA A 93 10.83 5.48 -1.17
CA ALA A 93 10.07 6.62 -1.68
C ALA A 93 10.35 7.89 -0.86
N ALA A 94 10.21 9.06 -1.48
CA ALA A 94 10.28 10.35 -0.79
C ALA A 94 8.87 10.90 -0.52
N GLY A 95 8.78 11.96 0.27
CA GLY A 95 7.51 12.63 0.58
C GLY A 95 6.67 11.90 1.62
N ASP A 96 5.37 12.18 1.63
CA ASP A 96 4.42 11.53 2.51
C ASP A 96 4.11 10.12 2.00
N ARG A 97 4.11 9.13 2.90
CA ARG A 97 3.98 7.71 2.55
C ARG A 97 3.06 7.01 3.52
N ARG A 98 2.22 6.11 3.01
CA ARG A 98 1.32 5.28 3.80
C ARG A 98 1.50 3.82 3.43
N TYR A 99 1.46 2.96 4.43
CA TYR A 99 1.44 1.52 4.28
C TYR A 99 0.33 0.96 5.16
N LEU A 100 -0.52 0.12 4.59
CA LEU A 100 -1.58 -0.59 5.30
C LEU A 100 -1.98 -1.87 4.58
N SER A 101 -2.66 -2.77 5.28
CA SER A 101 -3.30 -3.90 4.61
C SER A 101 -4.59 -3.45 3.91
N PHE A 102 -5.06 -4.26 2.96
CA PHE A 102 -6.37 -4.07 2.34
C PHE A 102 -7.50 -4.11 3.38
N SER A 103 -7.43 -5.01 4.35
CA SER A 103 -8.40 -5.12 5.44
C SER A 103 -8.45 -3.84 6.30
N ASP A 104 -7.29 -3.24 6.58
CA ASP A 104 -7.23 -1.95 7.30
C ASP A 104 -7.86 -0.83 6.47
N ALA A 105 -7.62 -0.80 5.15
CA ALA A 105 -8.22 0.18 4.26
C ALA A 105 -9.76 0.07 4.25
N MET A 106 -10.29 -1.15 4.16
CA MET A 106 -11.73 -1.39 4.24
C MET A 106 -12.30 -1.02 5.62
N SER A 107 -11.60 -1.39 6.69
CA SER A 107 -12.00 -1.06 8.06
C SER A 107 -12.04 0.45 8.30
N LEU A 108 -11.06 1.19 7.78
CA LEU A 108 -11.06 2.66 7.83
C LEU A 108 -12.25 3.27 7.09
N MET A 109 -12.57 2.75 5.91
CA MET A 109 -13.72 3.21 5.10
C MET A 109 -15.07 2.93 5.77
N ILE A 110 -15.15 1.89 6.62
CA ILE A 110 -16.38 1.51 7.35
C ILE A 110 -16.50 2.30 8.66
N MET A 111 -15.40 2.43 9.41
CA MET A 111 -15.40 3.09 10.72
C MET A 111 -15.40 4.62 10.62
N ARG A 112 -14.91 5.16 9.51
CA ARG A 112 -14.94 6.60 9.19
C ARG A 112 -15.83 6.82 7.96
N SER A 113 -16.03 8.06 7.55
CA SER A 113 -16.60 8.31 6.22
C SER A 113 -15.56 8.02 5.12
N PRO A 114 -16.00 7.67 3.88
CA PRO A 114 -15.10 7.50 2.74
C PRO A 114 -14.12 8.66 2.52
N GLN A 115 -14.59 9.91 2.60
CA GLN A 115 -13.74 11.09 2.51
C GLN A 115 -12.71 11.18 3.64
N GLN A 116 -13.11 10.92 4.89
CA GLN A 116 -12.19 10.97 6.02
C GLN A 116 -11.10 9.89 5.93
N ALA A 117 -11.45 8.71 5.43
CA ALA A 117 -10.48 7.64 5.16
C ALA A 117 -9.54 8.05 4.02
N ALA A 118 -10.06 8.60 2.92
CA ALA A 118 -9.24 9.10 1.81
C ALA A 118 -8.29 10.23 2.26
N ASP A 119 -8.77 11.21 3.04
CA ASP A 119 -7.93 12.28 3.59
C ASP A 119 -6.80 11.74 4.48
N LEU A 120 -7.10 10.71 5.28
CA LEU A 120 -6.13 10.02 6.12
C LEU A 120 -5.13 9.19 5.32
N LEU A 121 -5.48 8.74 4.10
CA LEU A 121 -4.62 7.94 3.22
C LEU A 121 -3.90 8.76 2.16
N ALA A 122 -4.37 9.96 1.84
CA ALA A 122 -3.78 10.85 0.85
C ALA A 122 -2.29 11.13 1.17
N ALA A 123 -1.42 10.78 0.22
CA ALA A 123 0.03 10.82 0.34
C ALA A 123 0.68 10.76 -1.05
N ASP A 124 2.00 10.96 -1.13
CA ASP A 124 2.75 10.80 -2.37
C ASP A 124 2.87 9.33 -2.79
N LEU A 125 2.86 8.42 -1.80
CA LEU A 125 2.81 6.97 -1.99
C LEU A 125 1.82 6.31 -1.00
N VAL A 126 0.92 5.48 -1.53
CA VAL A 126 0.07 4.60 -0.74
C VAL A 126 0.35 3.14 -1.13
N CYS A 127 0.83 2.37 -0.17
CA CYS A 127 1.09 0.94 -0.30
C CYS A 127 -0.05 0.17 0.36
N ILE A 128 -0.82 -0.58 -0.43
CA ILE A 128 -1.87 -1.49 0.06
C ILE A 128 -1.34 -2.91 -0.09
N ASP A 129 -1.13 -3.59 1.04
CA ASP A 129 -0.68 -4.99 1.10
C ASP A 129 -1.87 -5.94 1.20
N GLU A 130 -1.62 -7.24 0.99
CA GLU A 130 -2.61 -8.31 1.21
C GLU A 130 -3.96 -8.02 0.51
N PHE A 131 -3.88 -7.62 -0.76
CA PHE A 131 -5.06 -7.27 -1.56
C PHE A 131 -5.92 -8.51 -1.85
N GLU A 132 -7.15 -8.53 -1.32
CA GLU A 132 -8.07 -9.66 -1.43
C GLU A 132 -9.48 -9.17 -1.81
N LEU A 133 -9.95 -9.56 -3.00
CA LEU A 133 -11.29 -9.24 -3.49
C LEU A 133 -12.19 -10.48 -3.40
N ASP A 134 -12.58 -10.81 -2.18
CA ASP A 134 -13.37 -12.00 -1.90
C ASP A 134 -14.88 -11.77 -2.06
N ASP A 135 -15.35 -10.52 -2.02
CA ASP A 135 -16.77 -10.18 -2.14
C ASP A 135 -17.06 -8.88 -2.93
N PRO A 136 -18.26 -8.72 -3.51
CA PRO A 136 -18.62 -7.56 -4.32
C PRO A 136 -18.61 -6.21 -3.58
N THR A 137 -18.76 -6.22 -2.26
CA THR A 137 -18.74 -5.02 -1.42
C THR A 137 -17.34 -4.45 -1.35
N ASN A 138 -16.33 -5.31 -1.15
CA ASN A 138 -14.92 -4.93 -1.14
C ASN A 138 -14.51 -4.28 -2.47
N THR A 139 -14.96 -4.83 -3.61
CA THR A 139 -14.72 -4.25 -4.93
C THR A 139 -15.29 -2.83 -5.06
N ARG A 140 -16.52 -2.60 -4.56
CA ARG A 140 -17.13 -1.26 -4.62
C ARG A 140 -16.44 -0.27 -3.69
N LEU A 141 -16.02 -0.70 -2.51
CA LEU A 141 -15.33 0.14 -1.54
C LEU A 141 -13.94 0.54 -2.03
N ILE A 142 -13.19 -0.39 -2.63
CA ILE A 142 -11.88 -0.05 -3.18
C ILE A 142 -12.00 0.87 -4.40
N ASP A 143 -12.97 0.63 -5.30
CA ASP A 143 -13.22 1.53 -6.44
C ASP A 143 -13.54 2.95 -5.96
N LEU A 144 -14.35 3.08 -4.90
CA LEU A 144 -14.65 4.36 -4.29
C LEU A 144 -13.40 5.01 -3.66
N LEU A 145 -12.62 4.24 -2.88
CA LEU A 145 -11.40 4.75 -2.25
C LEU A 145 -10.41 5.26 -3.30
N LEU A 146 -10.16 4.46 -4.34
CA LEU A 146 -9.24 4.83 -5.44
C LEU A 146 -9.73 6.05 -6.22
N GLY A 147 -11.05 6.26 -6.34
CA GLY A 147 -11.61 7.46 -6.96
C GLY A 147 -11.49 8.73 -6.12
N LEU A 148 -11.19 8.60 -4.81
CA LEU A 148 -11.02 9.72 -3.88
C LEU A 148 -9.55 10.10 -3.64
N LEU A 149 -8.60 9.23 -4.00
CA LEU A 149 -7.14 9.46 -3.90
C LEU A 149 -6.58 10.17 -5.14
#